data_AF-A0A7W9PBA0-F1
#
_entry.id   AF-A0A7W9PBA0-F1
#
_cell.length_a   1.000
_cell.length_b   1.000
_cell.length_c   1.000
_cell.angle_alpha   90.00
_cell.angle_beta   90.00
_cell.angle_gamma   90.00
#
_symmetry.space_group_name_H-M   'P 1'
#
loop_
_entity.id
_entity.type
_entity.pdbx_description
1 polymer ?
#
loop_
_entity_poly.entity_id
_entity_poly.type
_entity_poly.pdbx_seq_one_letter_code
_entity_poly.pdbx_strand_id
1 'polypeptide(L)'
;MVHVDPALAKKAEQAMAAAVDNMRSALHKIDTDVTNAAGWRGEARDAFGAAAEHWGKQSDKIHALLNRITEQVGHGSKQFEAMETDNHAEFQHLMGL
;
A
#
# COMPACT_ATOMS: atom_id res chain seq x y z
N MET A 1 -22.55 -3.19 -19.93
CA MET A 1 -21.15 -3.39 -19.53
C MET A 1 -20.60 -2.07 -19.04
N VAL A 2 -20.14 -2.01 -17.79
CA VAL A 2 -19.34 -0.86 -17.31
C VAL A 2 -17.99 -0.97 -18.01
N HIS A 3 -17.70 -0.08 -18.96
CA HIS A 3 -16.37 0.04 -19.56
C HIS A 3 -15.44 0.66 -18.52
N VAL A 4 -14.64 -0.16 -17.86
CA VAL A 4 -13.46 0.32 -17.13
C VAL A 4 -12.30 0.18 -18.09
N ASP A 5 -11.64 1.28 -18.43
CA ASP A 5 -10.47 1.28 -19.31
C ASP A 5 -9.30 0.53 -18.62
N PRO A 6 -8.80 -0.59 -19.19
CA PRO A 6 -7.70 -1.36 -18.60
C PRO A 6 -6.42 -0.54 -18.40
N ALA A 7 -6.15 0.42 -19.29
CA ALA A 7 -4.99 1.30 -19.16
C ALA A 7 -5.16 2.26 -17.98
N LEU A 8 -6.39 2.72 -17.74
CA LEU A 8 -6.71 3.57 -16.59
C LEU A 8 -6.61 2.79 -15.27
N ALA A 9 -7.08 1.54 -15.23
CA ALA A 9 -6.98 0.66 -14.06
C ALA A 9 -5.51 0.39 -13.69
N LYS A 10 -4.68 0.05 -14.69
CA LYS A 10 -3.24 -0.16 -14.50
C LYS A 10 -2.51 1.10 -14.04
N LYS A 11 -2.87 2.26 -14.57
CA LYS A 11 -2.31 3.55 -14.13
C LYS A 11 -2.70 3.87 -12.70
N ALA A 12 -3.93 3.57 -12.30
CA ALA A 12 -4.40 3.74 -10.92
C ALA A 12 -3.64 2.81 -9.96
N GLU A 13 -3.43 1.56 -10.32
CA GLU A 13 -2.58 0.62 -9.55
C GLU A 13 -1.17 1.17 -9.35
N GLN A 14 -0.52 1.60 -10.44
CA GLN A 14 0.84 2.16 -10.36
C GLN A 14 0.91 3.40 -9.47
N ALA A 15 -0.09 4.29 -9.57
CA ALA A 15 -0.17 5.47 -8.73
C ALA A 15 -0.37 5.11 -7.25
N MET A 16 -1.21 4.10 -6.96
CA MET A 16 -1.39 3.60 -5.59
C MET A 16 -0.14 2.95 -5.05
N ALA A 17 0.57 2.13 -5.84
CA ALA A 17 1.83 1.52 -5.46
C ALA A 17 2.88 2.60 -5.11
N ALA A 18 3.05 3.60 -5.99
CA ALA A 18 3.95 4.72 -5.75
C ALA A 18 3.58 5.53 -4.49
N ALA A 19 2.28 5.76 -4.25
CA ALA A 19 1.81 6.44 -3.05
C ALA A 19 2.14 5.63 -1.78
N VAL A 20 1.91 4.31 -1.81
CA VAL A 20 2.25 3.42 -0.69
C VAL A 20 3.75 3.40 -0.42
N ASP A 21 4.58 3.35 -1.46
CA ASP A 21 6.03 3.37 -1.30
C ASP A 21 6.53 4.70 -0.74
N ASN A 22 5.94 5.83 -1.16
CA ASN A 22 6.23 7.14 -0.57
C ASN A 22 5.83 7.19 0.92
N MET A 23 4.68 6.63 1.28
CA MET A 23 4.24 6.54 2.68
C MET A 23 5.19 5.67 3.50
N ARG A 24 5.61 4.50 2.99
CA ARG A 24 6.61 3.64 3.64
C ARG A 24 7.94 4.37 3.84
N SER A 25 8.41 5.09 2.83
CA SER A 25 9.65 5.87 2.92
C SER A 25 9.57 6.95 4.00
N ALA A 26 8.44 7.66 4.08
CA ALA A 26 8.22 8.67 5.11
C ALA A 26 8.17 8.04 6.52
N LEU A 27 7.46 6.92 6.68
CA LEU A 27 7.40 6.20 7.95
C LEU A 27 8.77 5.69 8.40
N HIS A 28 9.57 5.16 7.48
CA HIS A 28 10.91 4.67 7.79
C HIS A 28 11.84 5.77 8.33
N LYS A 29 11.69 7.00 7.83
CA LYS A 29 12.40 8.17 8.38
C LYS A 29 11.98 8.44 9.82
N ILE A 30 10.68 8.42 10.09
CA ILE A 30 10.17 8.65 11.46
C ILE A 30 10.61 7.51 12.39
N ASP A 31 10.56 6.26 11.94
CA ASP A 31 11.05 5.09 12.70
C ASP A 31 12.53 5.25 13.04
N THR A 32 13.33 5.76 12.09
CA THR A 32 14.75 6.06 12.29
C THR A 32 14.94 7.18 13.31
N ASP A 33 14.20 8.27 13.20
CA ASP A 33 14.29 9.41 14.13
C ASP A 33 13.90 9.02 15.56
N VAL A 34 12.84 8.22 15.72
CA VAL A 34 12.41 7.69 17.02
C VAL A 34 13.44 6.72 17.59
N THR A 35 14.04 5.87 16.75
CA THR A 35 15.12 4.97 17.17
C THR A 35 16.35 5.75 17.61
N ASN A 36 16.71 6.81 16.88
CA ASN A 36 17.84 7.68 17.22
C ASN A 36 17.62 8.42 18.55
N ALA A 37 16.36 8.75 18.89
CA ALA A 37 16.01 9.34 20.17
C ALA A 37 16.30 8.42 21.36
N ALA A 38 16.44 7.10 21.16
CA ALA A 38 16.91 6.18 22.21
C ALA A 38 18.35 6.50 22.70
N GLY A 39 19.14 7.19 21.87
CA GLY A 39 20.47 7.69 22.24
C GLY A 39 20.46 8.92 23.15
N TRP A 40 19.29 9.54 23.36
CA TRP A 40 19.16 10.68 24.26
C TRP A 40 19.41 10.29 25.71
N ARG A 41 19.87 11.25 26.52
CA ARG A 41 20.22 11.04 27.93
C ARG A 41 19.49 12.05 28.82
N GLY A 42 19.29 11.65 30.08
CA GLY A 42 18.63 12.48 31.09
C GLY A 42 17.15 12.70 30.81
N GLU A 43 16.61 13.83 31.30
CA GLU A 43 15.18 14.16 31.25
C GLU A 43 14.58 14.15 29.83
N ALA A 44 15.38 14.42 28.80
CA ALA A 44 14.94 14.35 27.41
C ALA A 44 14.55 12.92 26.98
N ARG A 45 15.30 11.91 27.44
CA ARG A 45 14.96 10.50 27.19
C ARG A 45 13.67 10.12 27.90
N ASP A 46 13.55 10.52 29.15
CA ASP A 46 12.39 10.17 29.97
C ASP A 46 11.11 10.83 29.44
N ALA A 47 11.20 12.09 29.00
CA ALA A 47 10.10 12.80 28.35
C ALA A 47 9.69 12.18 27.01
N PHE A 48 10.65 11.63 26.25
CA PHE A 48 10.38 11.04 24.93
C PHE A 48 9.98 9.55 25.00
N GLY A 49 10.24 8.86 26.11
CA GLY A 49 10.05 7.41 26.24
C GLY A 49 8.61 6.95 25.94
N ALA A 50 7.61 7.64 26.50
CA ALA A 50 6.21 7.31 26.24
C ALA A 50 5.85 7.53 24.75
N ALA A 51 6.30 8.63 24.15
CA ALA A 51 6.06 8.91 22.74
C ALA A 51 6.69 7.84 21.83
N ALA A 52 7.91 7.40 22.12
CA ALA A 52 8.60 6.36 21.37
C ALA A 52 7.88 4.99 21.48
N GLU A 53 7.41 4.61 22.67
CA GLU A 53 6.66 3.38 22.86
C GLU A 53 5.31 3.40 22.12
N HIS A 54 4.59 4.53 22.22
CA HIS A 54 3.33 4.73 21.50
C HIS A 54 3.55 4.72 19.99
N TRP A 55 4.63 5.34 19.50
CA TRP A 55 5.00 5.34 18.09
C TRP A 55 5.20 3.91 17.58
N GLY A 56 6.01 3.08 18.26
CA GLY A 56 6.28 1.70 17.82
C GLY A 56 4.99 0.91 17.58
N LYS A 57 4.04 0.97 18.52
CA LYS A 57 2.74 0.27 18.40
C LYS A 57 1.87 0.77 17.24
N GLN A 58 2.00 2.04 16.85
CA GLN A 58 1.23 2.61 15.74
C GLN A 58 1.94 2.41 14.40
N SER A 59 3.27 2.50 14.38
CA SER A 59 4.08 2.24 13.20
C SER A 59 3.81 0.84 12.66
N ASP A 60 3.84 -0.18 13.52
CA ASP A 60 3.53 -1.57 13.14
C ASP A 60 2.13 -1.70 12.48
N LYS A 61 1.13 -1.02 13.05
CA LYS A 61 -0.24 -1.02 12.50
C LYS A 61 -0.30 -0.35 11.14
N ILE A 62 0.39 0.78 10.96
CA ILE A 62 0.41 1.51 9.70
C ILE A 62 1.11 0.67 8.62
N HIS A 63 2.27 0.07 8.93
CA HIS A 63 2.98 -0.83 8.01
C HIS A 63 2.09 -2.01 7.59
N ALA A 64 1.38 -2.63 8.54
CA ALA A 64 0.43 -3.71 8.23
C ALA A 64 -0.74 -3.25 7.33
N LEU A 65 -1.29 -2.06 7.56
CA LEU A 65 -2.34 -1.48 6.71
C LEU A 65 -1.84 -1.19 5.31
N LEU A 66 -0.63 -0.63 5.16
CA LEU A 66 -0.02 -0.36 3.86
C LEU A 66 0.21 -1.64 3.07
N ASN A 67 0.65 -2.73 3.73
CA ASN A 67 0.77 -4.05 3.10
C ASN A 67 -0.58 -4.55 2.59
N ARG A 68 -1.63 -4.43 3.42
CA ARG A 68 -2.98 -4.82 3.03
C ARG A 68 -3.50 -4.02 1.83
N ILE A 69 -3.22 -2.73 1.77
CA ILE A 69 -3.58 -1.89 0.62
C ILE A 69 -2.87 -2.40 -0.64
N THR A 70 -1.55 -2.66 -0.58
CA THR A 70 -0.81 -3.22 -1.71
C THR A 70 -1.40 -4.56 -2.18
N GLU A 71 -1.74 -5.45 -1.25
CA GLU A 71 -2.34 -6.75 -1.56
C GLU A 71 -3.71 -6.61 -2.24
N GLN A 72 -4.57 -5.73 -1.72
CA GLN A 72 -5.91 -5.52 -2.29
C GLN A 72 -5.85 -4.89 -3.68
N VAL A 73 -4.95 -3.94 -3.90
CA VAL A 73 -4.73 -3.35 -5.23
C VAL A 73 -4.24 -4.42 -6.21
N GLY A 74 -3.24 -5.21 -5.83
CA GLY A 74 -2.74 -6.29 -6.69
C GLY A 74 -3.78 -7.39 -6.94
N HIS A 75 -4.65 -7.68 -5.97
CA HIS A 75 -5.75 -8.63 -6.15
C HIS A 75 -6.82 -8.10 -7.10
N GLY A 76 -7.22 -6.83 -6.94
CA GLY A 76 -8.20 -6.17 -7.82
C GLY A 76 -7.74 -6.12 -9.27
N SER A 77 -6.46 -5.80 -9.53
CA SER A 77 -5.90 -5.82 -10.88
C SER A 77 -5.93 -7.20 -11.52
N LYS A 78 -5.54 -8.25 -10.78
CA LYS A 78 -5.59 -9.63 -11.29
C LYS A 78 -7.01 -10.12 -11.58
N GLN A 79 -7.96 -9.81 -10.71
CA GLN A 79 -9.37 -10.11 -10.95
C GLN A 79 -9.89 -9.41 -12.20
N PHE A 80 -9.49 -8.17 -12.41
CA PHE A 80 -9.86 -7.41 -13.60
C PHE A 80 -9.29 -8.03 -14.89
N GLU A 81 -7.99 -8.36 -14.91
CA GLU A 81 -7.36 -9.01 -16.07
C GLU A 81 -8.01 -10.36 -16.42
N ALA A 82 -8.39 -11.14 -15.40
CA ALA A 82 -9.11 -12.40 -15.59
C ALA A 82 -10.49 -12.17 -16.20
N MET A 83 -11.26 -11.22 -15.66
CA MET A 83 -12.61 -10.91 -16.12
C MET A 83 -12.62 -10.37 -17.56
N GLU A 84 -11.59 -9.61 -17.96
CA GLU A 84 -11.45 -9.12 -19.33
C GLU A 84 -11.08 -10.24 -20.31
N THR A 85 -10.22 -11.17 -19.88
CA THR A 85 -9.87 -12.36 -20.67
C THR A 85 -11.09 -13.25 -20.90
N ASP A 86 -11.87 -13.49 -19.85
CA ASP A 86 -13.10 -14.29 -19.90
C ASP A 86 -14.15 -13.61 -20.81
N ASN A 87 -14.36 -12.30 -20.66
CA ASN A 87 -15.26 -11.54 -21.53
C ASN A 87 -14.83 -11.60 -23.00
N HIS A 88 -13.53 -11.43 -23.30
CA HIS A 88 -13.02 -11.53 -24.67
C HIS A 88 -13.23 -12.91 -25.27
N ALA A 89 -12.97 -13.98 -24.50
CA ALA A 89 -13.20 -15.35 -24.93
C ALA A 89 -14.68 -15.62 -25.20
N GLU A 90 -15.58 -15.16 -24.33
CA GLU A 90 -17.02 -15.29 -24.52
C GLU A 90 -17.50 -14.51 -25.75
N PHE A 91 -17.00 -13.29 -25.96
CA PHE A 91 -17.33 -12.51 -27.15
C PHE A 91 -16.84 -13.15 -28.45
N GLN A 92 -15.62 -13.71 -28.48
CA GLN A 92 -15.11 -14.43 -29.66
C GLN A 92 -16.00 -15.64 -29.97
N HIS A 93 -16.34 -16.43 -28.95
CA HIS A 93 -17.22 -17.58 -29.08
C HIS A 93 -18.63 -17.20 -29.59
N LEU A 94 -19.21 -16.10 -29.10
CA LEU A 94 -20.51 -15.60 -29.56
C LEU A 94 -20.47 -15.03 -30.98
N MET A 95 -19.32 -14.51 -31.43
CA MET A 95 -19.14 -13.99 -32.79
C MET A 95 -18.73 -15.06 -33.82
N GLY A 96 -18.56 -16.32 -33.41
CA GLY A 96 -18.27 -17.44 -34.31
C GLY A 96 -16.89 -17.35 -34.98
N LEU A 97 -15.94 -16.65 -34.35
CA LEU A 97 -14.51 -16.70 -34.65
C LEU A 97 -13.80 -17.62 -33.66
#